data_AF-A0A1L9Q1Z5-F1
#
_entry.id   AF-A0A1L9Q1Z5-F1
#
_cell.length_a   1.000
_cell.length_b   1.000
_cell.length_c   1.000
_cell.angle_alpha   90.00
_cell.angle_beta   90.00
_cell.angle_gamma   90.00
#
_symmetry.space_group_name_H-M   'P 1'
#
loop_
_entity.id
_entity.type
_entity.pdbx_description
1 polymer ?
#
loop_
_entity_poly.entity_id
_entity_poly.type
_entity_poly.pdbx_seq_one_letter_code
_entity_poly.pdbx_strand_id
1 'polypeptide(L)'
;MESQYTNLAETIIQRASSHSKNRYIVAVAGAPGSGKTTLATAVGAQINRARQVAAEKGETNGSIPKTMVLSMDGFHLPRSALDALPDGEREQAYIRRGAPWTFDVKAFVAFMKSLRKWADGESSSAEKLYAPTFDHATKDPVAAGVAIDSDVGVVIVEGNYTLLDEPEWRDVGQLVDYRVFVDVDLQEARERLARRHVEAGIEGCLEDGFARVDKNDYLNGLMVKEKLGKVELVETNPSFVLRAVKDVAFEDRDVPPLKDPWDVRVQIAQTGICGSDVHYWQRGRIGDFILESPIVLGHESSGVIAEVGSAVKNLKVGQKVAVEPGVPCRHCDYCRSGSYNLCPDTVFAATPPHDGTLSKYYITQADFCYPIPYHMDLEEGAMVEPVAVAAQITKVGNVRPNQTVVVFGCGPIGLLCQAVSKAYAAKKVIGIDISQSRLDFAQSFGADGVFLPPARPEGVEETEWSEKVAKLIKDKFNLGEGPDVVLEATGAQSCIQTGIHLTKKGGTYVQAGMGKENVVFPITTACIRDLTIRGSIRYSTGCYPVAVDLIASGKIDVKKLITNRFTFEQTEEAFELVRQGKESVIKVVIHGYQDKQ
;
A
#
# COMPACT_ATOMS: atom_id res chain seq x y z
N MET A 1 16.50 -13.63 0.96
CA MET A 1 16.67 -14.86 0.14
C MET A 1 16.31 -16.11 0.95
N GLU A 2 16.95 -16.41 2.09
CA GLU A 2 16.59 -17.58 2.92
C GLU A 2 15.18 -17.47 3.54
N SER A 3 14.76 -16.24 3.88
CA SER A 3 13.37 -15.90 4.26
C SER A 3 12.36 -16.23 3.15
N GLN A 4 12.66 -15.87 1.90
CA GLN A 4 11.79 -16.12 0.73
C GLN A 4 11.61 -17.62 0.46
N TYR A 5 12.69 -18.39 0.58
CA TYR A 5 12.66 -19.84 0.39
C TYR A 5 11.80 -20.49 1.46
N THR A 6 11.91 -20.00 2.70
CA THR A 6 11.10 -20.45 3.84
C THR A 6 9.62 -20.12 3.65
N ASN A 7 9.29 -18.87 3.32
CA ASN A 7 7.91 -18.44 3.10
C ASN A 7 7.25 -19.22 1.95
N LEU A 8 7.98 -19.44 0.85
CA LEU A 8 7.47 -20.21 -0.28
C LEU A 8 7.29 -21.69 0.09
N ALA A 9 8.23 -22.29 0.84
CA ALA A 9 8.10 -23.66 1.32
C ALA A 9 6.87 -23.81 2.24
N GLU A 10 6.68 -22.90 3.20
CA GLU A 10 5.51 -22.89 4.10
C GLU A 10 4.19 -22.72 3.33
N THR A 11 4.16 -21.81 2.35
CA THR A 11 3.00 -21.59 1.49
C THR A 11 2.64 -22.85 0.70
N ILE A 12 3.64 -23.52 0.10
CA ILE A 12 3.43 -24.77 -0.65
C ILE A 12 2.94 -25.87 0.29
N ILE A 13 3.49 -26.00 1.50
CA ILE A 13 3.02 -26.97 2.50
C ILE A 13 1.56 -26.69 2.86
N GLN A 14 1.21 -25.47 3.22
CA GLN A 14 -0.15 -25.10 3.62
C GLN A 14 -1.16 -25.34 2.49
N ARG A 15 -0.83 -24.96 1.26
CA ARG A 15 -1.72 -25.16 0.09
C ARG A 15 -1.84 -26.61 -0.31
N ALA A 16 -0.74 -27.37 -0.29
CA ALA A 16 -0.76 -28.80 -0.56
C ALA A 16 -1.62 -29.57 0.46
N SER A 17 -1.57 -29.18 1.73
CA SER A 17 -2.33 -29.85 2.80
C SER A 17 -3.82 -29.45 2.86
N SER A 18 -4.26 -28.46 2.07
CA SER A 18 -5.64 -27.96 2.09
C SER A 18 -6.46 -28.31 0.84
N HIS A 19 -5.91 -29.09 -0.11
CA HIS A 19 -6.64 -29.53 -1.31
C HIS A 19 -7.07 -30.99 -1.26
N SER A 20 -8.06 -31.36 -2.09
CA SER A 20 -8.59 -32.73 -2.19
C SER A 20 -7.84 -33.66 -3.16
N LYS A 21 -6.85 -33.15 -3.90
CA LYS A 21 -6.07 -33.91 -4.90
C LYS A 21 -5.05 -34.85 -4.25
N ASN A 22 -4.60 -35.88 -4.96
CA ASN A 22 -3.56 -36.80 -4.46
C ASN A 22 -2.17 -36.15 -4.43
N ARG A 23 -1.92 -35.19 -5.34
CA ARG A 23 -0.65 -34.46 -5.43
C ARG A 23 -0.86 -33.00 -5.83
N TYR A 24 0.00 -32.14 -5.29
CA TYR A 24 0.07 -30.73 -5.64
C TYR A 24 1.17 -30.49 -6.68
N ILE A 25 0.84 -29.82 -7.79
CA ILE A 25 1.80 -29.50 -8.84
C ILE A 25 2.12 -28.00 -8.78
N VAL A 26 3.40 -27.67 -8.65
CA VAL A 26 3.89 -26.29 -8.62
C VAL A 26 4.72 -26.04 -9.87
N ALA A 27 4.41 -25.00 -10.64
CA ALA A 27 5.29 -24.52 -11.70
C ALA A 27 6.17 -23.38 -11.19
N VAL A 28 7.48 -23.46 -11.45
CA VAL A 28 8.42 -22.35 -11.21
C VAL A 28 8.98 -21.90 -12.56
N ALA A 29 8.70 -20.65 -12.92
CA ALA A 29 9.21 -20.02 -14.13
C ALA A 29 10.16 -18.86 -13.82
N GLY A 30 10.97 -18.47 -14.79
CA GLY A 30 11.88 -17.34 -14.67
C GLY A 30 12.81 -17.25 -15.87
N ALA A 31 13.32 -16.04 -16.16
CA ALA A 31 14.32 -15.87 -17.19
C ALA A 31 15.58 -16.71 -16.90
N PRO A 32 16.37 -17.11 -17.92
CA PRO A 32 17.73 -17.61 -17.70
C PRO A 32 18.50 -16.69 -16.75
N GLY A 33 19.20 -17.25 -15.76
CA GLY A 33 19.96 -16.46 -14.78
C GLY A 33 19.16 -15.89 -13.60
N SER A 34 17.83 -16.03 -13.57
CA SER A 34 17.00 -15.51 -12.47
C SER A 34 17.22 -16.20 -11.11
N GLY A 35 17.72 -17.44 -11.12
CA GLY A 35 17.86 -18.26 -9.92
C GLY A 35 16.71 -19.24 -9.68
N LYS A 36 15.78 -19.40 -10.64
CA LYS A 36 14.63 -20.32 -10.56
C LYS A 36 14.98 -21.76 -10.13
N THR A 37 16.03 -22.34 -10.69
CA THR A 37 16.45 -23.72 -10.38
C THR A 37 17.02 -23.81 -8.96
N THR A 38 17.76 -22.78 -8.54
CA THR A 38 18.27 -22.66 -7.16
C THR A 38 17.13 -22.54 -6.16
N LEU A 39 16.14 -21.69 -6.44
CA LEU A 39 14.92 -21.53 -5.63
C LEU A 39 14.16 -22.86 -5.51
N ALA A 40 13.81 -23.49 -6.65
CA ALA A 40 13.02 -24.71 -6.67
C ALA A 40 13.71 -25.84 -5.89
N THR A 41 15.03 -26.00 -6.08
CA THR A 41 15.84 -27.00 -5.36
C THR A 41 15.88 -26.73 -3.86
N ALA A 42 16.14 -25.47 -3.45
CA ALA A 42 16.22 -25.08 -2.05
C ALA A 42 14.88 -25.28 -1.32
N VAL A 43 13.78 -24.86 -1.95
CA VAL A 43 12.41 -25.02 -1.44
C VAL A 43 12.05 -26.50 -1.31
N GLY A 44 12.28 -27.31 -2.36
CA GLY A 44 12.02 -28.74 -2.31
C GLY A 44 12.81 -29.45 -1.21
N ALA A 45 14.09 -29.08 -1.03
CA ALA A 45 14.92 -29.59 0.05
C ALA A 45 14.41 -29.17 1.44
N GLN A 46 13.92 -27.94 1.59
CA GLN A 46 13.37 -27.42 2.84
C GLN A 46 12.09 -28.13 3.25
N ILE A 47 11.16 -28.35 2.31
CA ILE A 47 9.93 -29.11 2.57
C ILE A 47 10.26 -30.54 3.01
N ASN A 48 11.21 -31.20 2.33
CA ASN A 48 11.63 -32.55 2.69
C ASN A 48 12.34 -32.61 4.06
N ARG A 49 13.13 -31.59 4.43
CA ARG A 49 13.70 -31.47 5.78
C ARG A 49 12.63 -31.29 6.84
N ALA A 50 11.65 -30.42 6.60
CA ALA A 50 10.53 -30.22 7.52
C ALA A 50 9.76 -31.52 7.76
N ARG A 51 9.53 -32.30 6.69
CA ARG A 51 8.94 -33.65 6.77
C ARG A 51 9.77 -34.61 7.62
N GLN A 52 11.10 -34.62 7.49
CA GLN A 52 11.98 -35.45 8.31
C GLN A 52 11.90 -35.07 9.79
N VAL A 53 11.97 -33.77 10.11
CA VAL A 53 11.87 -33.26 11.48
C VAL A 53 10.52 -33.60 12.12
N ALA A 54 9.42 -33.50 11.37
CA ALA A 54 8.09 -33.90 11.86
C ALA A 54 8.04 -35.41 12.18
N ALA A 55 8.61 -36.25 11.29
CA ALA A 55 8.67 -37.69 11.52
C ALA A 55 9.49 -38.07 12.76
N GLU A 56 10.63 -37.39 13.01
CA GLU A 56 11.47 -37.61 14.20
C GLU A 56 10.77 -37.22 15.51
N LYS A 57 9.85 -36.24 15.47
CA LYS A 57 9.04 -35.81 16.63
C LYS A 57 7.85 -36.72 16.93
N GLY A 58 7.68 -37.81 16.19
CA GLY A 58 6.56 -38.74 16.38
C GLY A 58 5.21 -38.19 15.92
N GLU A 59 5.20 -37.13 15.12
CA GLU A 59 3.99 -36.64 14.45
C GLU A 59 3.63 -37.65 13.35
N THR A 60 2.75 -38.61 13.67
CA THR A 60 2.40 -39.68 12.73
C THR A 60 1.43 -39.20 11.65
N ASN A 61 1.87 -39.39 10.40
CA ASN A 61 1.11 -39.41 9.14
C ASN A 61 0.35 -38.13 8.70
N GLY A 62 0.97 -37.39 7.75
CA GLY A 62 0.24 -36.77 6.64
C GLY A 62 0.32 -35.25 6.49
N SER A 63 0.91 -34.50 7.44
CA SER A 63 0.85 -33.03 7.39
C SER A 63 1.78 -32.40 6.36
N ILE A 64 2.96 -32.99 6.10
CA ILE A 64 3.97 -32.45 5.18
C ILE A 64 4.26 -33.45 4.05
N PRO A 65 3.92 -33.11 2.79
CA PRO A 65 4.09 -34.01 1.65
C PRO A 65 5.56 -34.19 1.26
N LYS A 66 5.93 -35.41 0.82
CA LYS A 66 7.21 -35.65 0.15
C LYS A 66 7.24 -34.86 -1.15
N THR A 67 8.32 -34.10 -1.38
CA THR A 67 8.44 -33.17 -2.49
C THR A 67 9.52 -33.62 -3.47
N MET A 68 9.23 -33.55 -4.77
CA MET A 68 10.21 -33.78 -5.85
C MET A 68 10.31 -32.54 -6.74
N VAL A 69 11.52 -32.22 -7.18
CA VAL A 69 11.78 -31.13 -8.14
C VAL A 69 12.17 -31.75 -9.48
N LEU A 70 11.51 -31.31 -10.55
CA LEU A 70 11.73 -31.75 -11.92
C LEU A 70 12.11 -30.54 -12.77
N SER A 71 13.06 -30.73 -13.67
CA SER A 71 13.48 -29.70 -14.61
C SER A 71 12.86 -29.93 -15.99
N MET A 72 12.37 -28.86 -16.61
CA MET A 72 11.93 -28.84 -18.00
C MET A 72 13.09 -29.14 -18.96
N ASP A 73 14.35 -28.99 -18.54
CA ASP A 73 15.53 -29.23 -19.38
C ASP A 73 15.59 -30.66 -19.94
N GLY A 74 14.96 -31.64 -19.29
CA GLY A 74 14.85 -33.01 -19.83
C GLY A 74 14.07 -33.11 -21.15
N PHE A 75 13.36 -32.05 -21.55
CA PHE A 75 12.55 -32.00 -22.77
C PHE A 75 13.21 -31.20 -23.90
N HIS A 76 14.52 -30.95 -23.83
CA HIS A 76 15.25 -30.47 -25.01
C HIS A 76 15.11 -31.48 -26.15
N LEU A 77 15.06 -31.00 -27.41
CA LEU A 77 15.20 -31.88 -28.56
C LEU A 77 16.56 -32.59 -28.50
N PRO A 78 16.65 -33.89 -28.83
CA PRO A 78 17.95 -34.55 -28.84
C PRO A 78 18.85 -33.96 -29.92
N ARG A 79 20.17 -34.03 -29.76
CA ARG A 79 21.15 -33.55 -30.75
C ARG A 79 20.93 -34.18 -32.11
N SER A 80 20.55 -35.46 -32.16
CA SER A 80 20.17 -36.16 -33.39
C SER A 80 18.99 -35.51 -34.11
N ALA A 81 18.04 -34.91 -33.38
CA ALA A 81 16.93 -34.15 -33.96
C ALA A 81 17.38 -32.75 -34.42
N LEU A 82 18.31 -32.11 -33.70
CA LEU A 82 18.89 -30.84 -34.15
C LEU A 82 19.75 -31.02 -35.42
N ASP A 83 20.49 -32.13 -35.51
CA ASP A 83 21.35 -32.45 -36.65
C ASP A 83 20.57 -32.70 -37.94
N ALA A 84 19.29 -33.07 -37.81
CA ALA A 84 18.35 -33.27 -38.90
C ALA A 84 17.71 -31.96 -39.43
N LEU A 85 17.96 -30.82 -38.78
CA LEU A 85 17.47 -29.52 -39.26
C LEU A 85 18.24 -29.05 -40.52
N PRO A 86 17.61 -28.24 -41.39
CA PRO A 86 18.28 -27.64 -42.54
C PRO A 86 19.55 -26.86 -42.17
N ASP A 87 20.51 -26.78 -43.09
CA ASP A 87 21.72 -25.97 -42.92
C ASP A 87 21.34 -24.49 -42.71
N GLY A 88 21.91 -23.86 -41.67
CA GLY A 88 21.53 -22.54 -41.17
C GLY A 88 20.60 -22.60 -39.95
N GLU A 89 19.56 -23.44 -39.97
CA GLU A 89 18.70 -23.67 -38.79
C GLU A 89 19.41 -24.56 -37.76
N ARG A 90 20.16 -25.58 -38.22
CA ARG A 90 20.99 -26.42 -37.35
C ARG A 90 21.99 -25.59 -36.54
N GLU A 91 22.75 -24.72 -37.20
CA GLU A 91 23.75 -23.87 -36.54
C GLU A 91 23.09 -22.94 -35.52
N GLN A 92 21.98 -22.30 -35.90
CA GLN A 92 21.20 -21.50 -34.98
C GLN A 92 20.68 -22.32 -33.79
N ALA A 93 20.27 -23.58 -33.98
CA ALA A 93 19.77 -24.42 -32.89
C ALA A 93 20.83 -24.74 -31.83
N TYR A 94 22.09 -24.90 -32.26
CA TYR A 94 23.21 -25.08 -31.35
C TYR A 94 23.59 -23.78 -30.62
N ILE A 95 23.58 -22.64 -31.32
CA ILE A 95 23.84 -21.31 -30.72
C ILE A 95 22.73 -20.92 -29.74
N ARG A 96 21.48 -21.18 -30.12
CA ARG A 96 20.25 -20.84 -29.40
C ARG A 96 19.73 -21.99 -28.55
N ARG A 97 20.58 -22.95 -28.17
CA ARG A 97 20.18 -24.10 -27.33
C ARG A 97 19.59 -23.58 -26.03
N GLY A 98 18.34 -23.96 -25.74
CA GLY A 98 17.57 -23.41 -24.62
C GLY A 98 16.53 -22.37 -25.03
N ALA A 99 16.47 -21.96 -26.30
CA ALA A 99 15.33 -21.23 -26.86
C ALA A 99 14.08 -22.15 -26.94
N PRO A 100 12.84 -21.61 -26.88
CA PRO A 100 11.64 -22.45 -26.75
C PRO A 100 11.47 -23.48 -27.87
N TRP A 101 11.84 -23.13 -29.10
CA TRP A 101 11.75 -24.02 -30.27
C TRP A 101 12.83 -25.11 -30.31
N THR A 102 13.80 -25.08 -29.39
CA THR A 102 14.79 -26.15 -29.20
C THR A 102 14.34 -27.24 -28.21
N PHE A 103 13.09 -27.14 -27.72
CA PHE A 103 12.43 -28.12 -26.86
C PHE A 103 11.37 -28.92 -27.61
N ASP A 104 11.16 -30.17 -27.21
CA ASP A 104 9.98 -30.95 -27.55
C ASP A 104 8.80 -30.52 -26.64
N VAL A 105 8.21 -29.36 -26.96
CA VAL A 105 7.09 -28.80 -26.20
C VAL A 105 5.87 -29.74 -26.19
N LYS A 106 5.66 -30.51 -27.26
CA LYS A 106 4.55 -31.47 -27.34
C LYS A 106 4.74 -32.61 -26.34
N ALA A 107 5.94 -33.17 -26.24
CA ALA A 107 6.27 -34.15 -25.23
C ALA A 107 6.17 -33.58 -23.81
N PHE A 108 6.62 -32.33 -23.59
CA PHE A 108 6.51 -31.67 -22.28
C PHE A 108 5.05 -31.47 -21.86
N VAL A 109 4.19 -30.94 -22.73
CA VAL A 109 2.76 -30.76 -22.45
C VAL A 109 2.06 -32.10 -22.24
N ALA A 110 2.39 -33.13 -23.03
CA ALA A 110 1.85 -34.47 -22.84
C ALA A 110 2.24 -35.08 -21.48
N PHE A 111 3.49 -34.86 -21.05
CA PHE A 111 3.93 -35.22 -19.71
C PHE A 111 3.15 -34.46 -18.64
N MET A 112 2.99 -33.13 -18.74
CA MET A 112 2.24 -32.33 -17.77
C MET A 112 0.77 -32.76 -17.69
N LYS A 113 0.13 -33.10 -18.82
CA LYS A 113 -1.24 -33.66 -18.86
C LYS A 113 -1.31 -35.02 -18.15
N SER A 114 -0.29 -35.86 -18.33
CA SER A 114 -0.20 -37.16 -17.64
C SER A 114 0.02 -37.00 -16.14
N LEU A 115 0.88 -36.07 -15.73
CA LEU A 115 1.14 -35.72 -14.34
C LEU A 115 -0.13 -35.18 -13.67
N ARG A 116 -0.87 -34.28 -14.32
CA ARG A 116 -2.15 -33.75 -13.82
C ARG A 116 -3.18 -34.85 -13.57
N LYS A 117 -3.44 -35.70 -14.57
CA LYS A 117 -4.35 -36.86 -14.42
C LYS A 117 -3.94 -37.79 -13.28
N TRP A 118 -2.65 -38.04 -13.14
CA TRP A 118 -2.12 -38.88 -12.06
C TRP A 118 -2.24 -38.21 -10.68
N ALA A 119 -2.07 -36.89 -10.63
CA ALA A 119 -2.24 -36.09 -9.42
C ALA A 119 -3.72 -35.94 -9.00
N ASP A 120 -4.66 -35.99 -9.94
CA ASP A 120 -6.11 -35.99 -9.68
C ASP A 120 -6.69 -37.38 -9.36
N GLY A 121 -5.89 -38.44 -9.52
CA GLY A 121 -6.33 -39.82 -9.26
C GLY A 121 -7.16 -40.44 -10.38
N GLU A 122 -7.20 -39.83 -11.57
CA GLU A 122 -7.96 -40.31 -12.73
C GLU A 122 -7.28 -41.48 -13.46
N SER A 123 -6.02 -41.80 -13.13
CA SER A 123 -5.26 -42.92 -13.72
C SER A 123 -5.21 -44.11 -12.77
N SER A 124 -5.76 -45.25 -13.19
CA SER A 124 -5.99 -46.42 -12.34
C SER A 124 -4.85 -47.45 -12.29
N SER A 125 -3.62 -47.14 -12.75
CA SER A 125 -2.60 -48.20 -12.89
C SER A 125 -1.10 -47.83 -12.78
N ALA A 126 -0.72 -46.56 -12.63
CA ALA A 126 0.70 -46.20 -12.57
C ALA A 126 1.21 -46.05 -11.12
N GLU A 127 1.97 -47.03 -10.65
CA GLU A 127 2.67 -46.98 -9.35
C GLU A 127 3.77 -45.90 -9.34
N LYS A 128 4.31 -45.58 -10.52
CA LYS A 128 5.31 -44.53 -10.76
C LYS A 128 5.05 -43.81 -12.08
N LEU A 129 5.42 -42.53 -12.15
CA LEU A 129 5.47 -41.75 -13.38
C LEU A 129 6.93 -41.44 -13.71
N TYR A 130 7.33 -41.48 -14.99
CA TYR A 130 8.71 -41.19 -15.39
C TYR A 130 8.81 -39.84 -16.08
N ALA A 131 9.83 -39.05 -15.73
CA ALA A 131 10.17 -37.81 -16.41
C ALA A 131 11.56 -37.94 -17.06
N PRO A 132 11.77 -37.34 -18.24
CA PRO A 132 13.11 -37.17 -18.81
C PRO A 132 14.00 -36.28 -17.91
N THR A 133 15.31 -36.49 -17.97
CA THR A 133 16.32 -35.60 -17.38
C THR A 133 17.27 -35.09 -18.46
N PHE A 134 18.12 -34.10 -18.15
CA PHE A 134 19.11 -33.59 -19.08
C PHE A 134 20.53 -33.94 -18.62
N ASP A 135 21.32 -34.57 -19.48
CA ASP A 135 22.72 -34.87 -19.20
C ASP A 135 23.61 -33.71 -19.68
N HIS A 136 24.22 -33.00 -18.74
CA HIS A 136 25.08 -31.86 -19.05
C HIS A 136 26.44 -32.23 -19.64
N ALA A 137 26.87 -33.50 -19.57
CA ALA A 137 28.09 -33.99 -20.20
C ALA A 137 27.86 -34.30 -21.69
N THR A 138 26.81 -35.04 -22.02
CA THR A 138 26.44 -35.36 -23.41
C THR A 138 25.64 -34.26 -24.11
N LYS A 139 25.06 -33.33 -23.32
CA LYS A 139 24.15 -32.24 -23.74
C LYS A 139 22.86 -32.75 -24.39
N ASP A 140 22.37 -33.90 -23.95
CA ASP A 140 21.20 -34.58 -24.50
C ASP A 140 20.19 -35.00 -23.42
N PRO A 141 18.89 -35.14 -23.76
CA PRO A 141 17.90 -35.63 -22.83
C PRO A 141 18.06 -37.14 -22.62
N VAL A 142 17.83 -37.59 -21.39
CA VAL A 142 17.76 -39.01 -21.02
C VAL A 142 16.30 -39.37 -20.80
N ALA A 143 15.77 -40.18 -21.72
CA ALA A 143 14.38 -40.67 -21.63
C ALA A 143 14.18 -41.46 -20.33
N ALA A 144 13.08 -41.18 -19.62
CA ALA A 144 12.76 -41.78 -18.32
C ALA A 144 13.88 -41.67 -17.27
N GLY A 145 14.67 -40.58 -17.32
CA GLY A 145 15.82 -40.37 -16.46
C GLY A 145 15.52 -40.23 -14.97
N VAL A 146 14.27 -39.97 -14.58
CA VAL A 146 13.84 -39.95 -13.17
C VAL A 146 12.45 -40.57 -12.99
N ALA A 147 12.28 -41.32 -11.90
CA ALA A 147 11.00 -41.91 -11.49
C ALA A 147 10.37 -41.08 -10.36
N ILE A 148 9.08 -40.81 -10.49
CA ILE A 148 8.24 -40.11 -9.51
C ILE A 148 7.40 -41.19 -8.82
N ASP A 149 7.76 -41.52 -7.59
CA ASP A 149 7.08 -42.55 -6.79
C ASP A 149 5.70 -42.09 -6.31
N SER A 150 4.80 -43.04 -6.06
CA SER A 150 3.43 -42.76 -5.61
C SER A 150 3.35 -42.04 -4.25
N ASP A 151 4.38 -42.08 -3.43
CA ASP A 151 4.43 -41.39 -2.12
C ASP A 151 4.82 -39.90 -2.23
N VAL A 152 5.17 -39.40 -3.43
CA VAL A 152 5.43 -37.99 -3.70
C VAL A 152 4.12 -37.23 -3.71
N GLY A 153 3.93 -36.30 -2.77
CA GLY A 153 2.72 -35.49 -2.62
C GLY A 153 2.83 -34.10 -3.26
N VAL A 154 4.05 -33.59 -3.51
CA VAL A 154 4.29 -32.33 -4.22
C VAL A 154 5.29 -32.54 -5.34
N VAL A 155 4.97 -32.05 -6.53
CA VAL A 155 5.88 -32.04 -7.68
C VAL A 155 6.11 -30.60 -8.11
N ILE A 156 7.33 -30.11 -7.94
CA ILE A 156 7.76 -28.79 -8.41
C ILE A 156 8.39 -28.98 -9.79
N VAL A 157 7.82 -28.36 -10.83
CA VAL A 157 8.35 -28.37 -12.19
C VAL A 157 8.93 -26.99 -12.50
N GLU A 158 10.24 -26.92 -12.70
CA GLU A 158 10.94 -25.66 -12.98
C GLU A 158 11.43 -25.57 -14.44
N GLY A 159 11.43 -24.38 -15.01
CA GLY A 159 11.92 -24.14 -16.36
C GLY A 159 11.64 -22.74 -16.85
N ASN A 160 12.28 -22.31 -17.94
CA ASN A 160 12.10 -20.93 -18.43
C ASN A 160 10.65 -20.68 -18.90
N TYR A 161 10.02 -21.70 -19.47
CA TYR A 161 8.78 -21.57 -20.25
C TYR A 161 7.58 -22.28 -19.62
N THR A 162 7.71 -22.77 -18.38
CA THR A 162 6.64 -23.50 -17.67
C THR A 162 5.37 -22.66 -17.47
N LEU A 163 5.47 -21.34 -17.55
CA LEU A 163 4.37 -20.37 -17.46
C LEU A 163 4.32 -19.41 -18.67
N LEU A 164 4.90 -19.80 -19.81
CA LEU A 164 4.93 -18.96 -21.02
C LEU A 164 3.56 -18.95 -21.71
N ASP A 165 3.06 -17.75 -22.03
CA ASP A 165 1.76 -17.52 -22.67
C ASP A 165 1.83 -17.48 -24.19
N GLU A 166 2.51 -18.48 -24.74
CA GLU A 166 2.66 -18.69 -26.17
C GLU A 166 1.88 -19.92 -26.65
N PRO A 167 1.53 -19.99 -27.94
CA PRO A 167 1.06 -21.23 -28.54
C PRO A 167 1.95 -22.41 -28.14
N GLU A 168 1.34 -23.57 -27.89
CA GLU A 168 1.98 -24.78 -27.38
C GLU A 168 2.42 -24.76 -25.91
N TRP A 169 2.78 -23.61 -25.32
CA TRP A 169 3.22 -23.52 -23.90
C TRP A 169 2.11 -23.13 -22.93
N ARG A 170 1.14 -22.30 -23.36
CA ARG A 170 0.07 -21.71 -22.54
C ARG A 170 -0.75 -22.73 -21.75
N ASP A 171 -0.90 -23.94 -22.27
CA ASP A 171 -1.63 -25.05 -21.63
C ASP A 171 -1.03 -25.42 -20.26
N VAL A 172 0.29 -25.30 -20.09
CA VAL A 172 1.00 -25.76 -18.87
C VAL A 172 0.51 -25.03 -17.63
N GLY A 173 0.27 -23.73 -17.72
CA GLY A 173 -0.24 -22.93 -16.59
C GLY A 173 -1.57 -23.44 -16.04
N GLN A 174 -2.42 -24.05 -16.88
CA GLN A 174 -3.72 -24.60 -16.48
C GLN A 174 -3.61 -26.00 -15.85
N LEU A 175 -2.46 -26.65 -15.98
CA LEU A 175 -2.22 -28.01 -15.49
C LEU A 175 -1.55 -28.04 -14.10
N VAL A 176 -1.24 -26.89 -13.54
CA VAL A 176 -0.57 -26.77 -12.23
C VAL A 176 -1.49 -26.09 -11.21
N ASP A 177 -1.25 -26.37 -9.94
CA ASP A 177 -2.05 -25.86 -8.82
C ASP A 177 -1.48 -24.56 -8.22
N TYR A 178 -0.18 -24.34 -8.38
CA TYR A 178 0.50 -23.15 -7.93
C TYR A 178 1.55 -22.69 -8.94
N ARG A 179 1.64 -21.38 -9.14
CA ARG A 179 2.50 -20.75 -10.13
C ARG A 179 3.45 -19.79 -9.43
N VAL A 180 4.74 -19.98 -9.62
CA VAL A 180 5.80 -19.15 -9.04
C VAL A 180 6.60 -18.56 -10.19
N PHE A 181 6.74 -17.24 -10.21
CA PHE A 181 7.63 -16.57 -11.14
C PHE A 181 8.78 -15.91 -10.38
N VAL A 182 10.01 -16.21 -10.80
CA VAL A 182 11.22 -15.61 -10.26
C VAL A 182 11.57 -14.39 -11.10
N ASP A 183 11.04 -13.24 -10.69
CA ASP A 183 11.30 -11.96 -11.33
C ASP A 183 12.65 -11.39 -10.88
N VAL A 184 13.49 -11.07 -11.85
CA VAL A 184 14.82 -10.48 -11.66
C VAL A 184 15.04 -9.49 -12.80
N ASP A 185 15.75 -8.40 -12.50
CA ASP A 185 16.17 -7.48 -13.55
C ASP A 185 16.99 -8.21 -14.62
N LEU A 186 16.68 -7.98 -15.91
CA LEU A 186 17.32 -8.73 -16.98
C LEU A 186 18.81 -8.41 -17.11
N GLN A 187 19.26 -7.22 -16.68
CA GLN A 187 20.69 -6.90 -16.64
C GLN A 187 21.37 -7.65 -15.49
N GLU A 188 20.72 -7.75 -14.33
CA GLU A 188 21.24 -8.56 -13.23
C GLU A 188 21.34 -10.05 -13.62
N ALA A 189 20.31 -10.60 -14.27
CA ALA A 189 20.34 -11.97 -14.78
C ALA A 189 21.45 -12.18 -15.83
N ARG A 190 21.66 -11.20 -16.71
CA ARG A 190 22.73 -11.17 -17.72
C ARG A 190 24.11 -11.22 -17.08
N GLU A 191 24.37 -10.38 -16.07
CA GLU A 191 25.63 -10.35 -15.33
C GLU A 191 25.93 -11.67 -14.62
N ARG A 192 24.91 -12.25 -13.96
CA ARG A 192 25.05 -13.55 -13.28
C ARG A 192 25.43 -14.67 -14.24
N LEU A 193 24.83 -14.70 -15.43
CA LEU A 193 25.13 -15.71 -16.45
C LEU A 193 26.51 -15.51 -17.08
N ALA A 194 26.89 -14.28 -17.42
CA ALA A 194 28.21 -13.99 -17.98
C ALA A 194 29.31 -14.44 -17.02
N ARG A 195 29.17 -14.12 -15.72
CA ARG A 195 30.09 -14.58 -14.68
C ARG A 195 30.14 -16.10 -14.58
N ARG A 196 28.98 -16.78 -14.61
CA ARG A 196 28.90 -18.24 -14.56
C ARG A 196 29.62 -18.90 -15.74
N HIS A 197 29.52 -18.33 -16.94
CA HIS A 197 30.23 -18.86 -18.11
C HIS A 197 31.76 -18.79 -17.94
N VAL A 198 32.27 -17.69 -17.37
CA VAL A 198 33.71 -17.54 -17.07
C VAL A 198 34.14 -18.49 -15.96
N GLU A 199 33.38 -18.55 -14.86
CA GLU A 199 33.68 -19.43 -13.72
C GLU A 199 33.65 -20.92 -14.10
N ALA A 200 32.77 -21.31 -15.04
CA ALA A 200 32.70 -22.67 -15.57
C ALA A 200 33.77 -22.99 -16.63
N GLY A 201 34.64 -22.04 -16.98
CA GLY A 201 35.66 -22.19 -18.02
C GLY A 201 35.09 -22.31 -19.43
N ILE A 202 33.84 -21.88 -19.64
CA ILE A 202 33.17 -21.90 -20.95
C ILE A 202 33.68 -20.75 -21.82
N GLU A 203 33.91 -19.57 -21.22
CA GLU A 203 34.45 -18.39 -21.90
C GLU A 203 35.67 -17.85 -21.14
N GLY A 204 36.61 -17.22 -21.85
CA GLY A 204 37.89 -16.79 -21.29
C GLY A 204 37.83 -15.48 -20.48
N CYS A 205 36.84 -14.63 -20.74
CA CYS A 205 36.67 -13.35 -20.07
C CYS A 205 35.19 -12.93 -19.97
N LEU A 206 34.91 -11.92 -19.14
CA LEU A 206 33.55 -11.42 -18.95
C LEU A 206 32.96 -10.82 -20.24
N GLU A 207 33.77 -10.20 -21.09
CA GLU A 207 33.31 -9.63 -22.37
C GLU A 207 32.75 -10.73 -23.30
N ASP A 208 33.47 -11.85 -23.44
CA ASP A 208 33.01 -13.01 -24.19
C ASP A 208 31.79 -13.68 -23.53
N GLY A 209 31.79 -13.74 -22.19
CA GLY A 209 30.66 -14.22 -21.39
C GLY A 209 29.37 -13.42 -21.67
N PHE A 210 29.48 -12.09 -21.75
CA PHE A 210 28.39 -11.20 -22.11
C PHE A 210 27.94 -11.40 -23.56
N ALA A 211 28.88 -11.45 -24.50
CA ALA A 211 28.57 -11.67 -25.91
C ALA A 211 27.84 -12.99 -26.16
N ARG A 212 28.18 -14.04 -25.40
CA ARG A 212 27.48 -15.34 -25.42
C ARG A 212 26.05 -15.24 -24.89
N VAL A 213 25.88 -14.62 -23.71
CA VAL A 213 24.57 -14.44 -23.07
C VAL A 213 23.63 -13.64 -23.97
N ASP A 214 24.13 -12.57 -24.59
CA ASP A 214 23.34 -11.68 -25.46
C ASP A 214 22.79 -12.40 -26.69
N LYS A 215 23.55 -13.35 -27.24
CA LYS A 215 23.13 -14.15 -28.41
C LYS A 215 22.10 -15.22 -28.05
N ASN A 216 22.05 -15.68 -26.80
CA ASN A 216 21.17 -16.77 -26.38
C ASN A 216 20.23 -16.40 -25.23
N ASP A 217 20.75 -16.48 -24.01
CA ASP A 217 19.99 -16.39 -22.76
C ASP A 217 19.24 -15.07 -22.59
N TYR A 218 19.82 -13.95 -23.02
CA TYR A 218 19.20 -12.63 -22.91
C TYR A 218 17.92 -12.52 -23.76
N LEU A 219 17.95 -13.01 -25.01
CA LEU A 219 16.75 -13.00 -25.87
C LEU A 219 15.66 -13.94 -25.34
N ASN A 220 16.05 -15.07 -24.75
CA ASN A 220 15.11 -15.96 -24.07
C ASN A 220 14.49 -15.26 -22.84
N GLY A 221 15.30 -14.52 -22.08
CA GLY A 221 14.84 -13.71 -20.94
C GLY A 221 13.87 -12.60 -21.34
N LEU A 222 14.13 -11.90 -22.45
CA LEU A 222 13.19 -10.91 -23.02
C LEU A 222 11.84 -11.55 -23.33
N MET A 223 11.85 -12.71 -24.01
CA MET A 223 10.62 -13.42 -24.35
C MET A 223 9.85 -13.87 -23.11
N VAL A 224 10.54 -14.46 -22.12
CA VAL A 224 9.89 -14.88 -20.87
C VAL A 224 9.26 -13.68 -20.16
N LYS A 225 9.91 -12.52 -20.16
CA LYS A 225 9.41 -11.31 -19.51
C LYS A 225 8.23 -10.67 -20.25
N GLU A 226 8.27 -10.64 -21.59
CA GLU A 226 7.22 -10.08 -22.43
C GLU A 226 5.97 -10.97 -22.48
N LYS A 227 6.18 -12.28 -22.48
CA LYS A 227 5.16 -13.29 -22.77
C LYS A 227 4.81 -14.18 -21.60
N LEU A 228 5.19 -13.82 -20.38
CA LEU A 228 4.52 -14.38 -19.21
C LEU A 228 3.10 -13.82 -19.21
N GLY A 229 2.15 -14.59 -19.72
CA GLY A 229 0.73 -14.23 -19.65
C GLY A 229 0.41 -14.03 -18.20
N LYS A 230 -0.28 -12.90 -17.90
CA LYS A 230 -0.63 -12.44 -16.55
C LYS A 230 -0.83 -13.63 -15.63
N VAL A 231 0.24 -14.04 -14.94
CA VAL A 231 0.12 -15.04 -13.89
C VAL A 231 -0.72 -14.31 -12.88
N GLU A 232 -1.98 -14.73 -12.69
CA GLU A 232 -2.73 -14.38 -11.50
C GLU A 232 -1.91 -14.93 -10.32
N LEU A 233 -0.95 -14.12 -9.88
CA LEU A 233 -0.56 -14.08 -8.50
C LEU A 233 -1.90 -13.96 -7.77
N VAL A 234 -2.18 -14.90 -6.86
CA VAL A 234 -3.20 -14.63 -5.85
C VAL A 234 -2.62 -13.49 -5.04
N GLU A 235 -2.82 -12.26 -5.52
CA GLU A 235 -2.41 -11.06 -4.82
C GLU A 235 -3.28 -11.02 -3.57
N THR A 236 -2.62 -11.11 -2.42
CA THR A 236 -3.26 -10.89 -1.13
C THR A 236 -3.50 -9.38 -1.00
N ASN A 237 -4.57 -8.99 -0.31
CA ASN A 237 -4.81 -7.63 0.12
C ASN A 237 -4.92 -7.55 1.65
N PRO A 238 -3.81 -7.77 2.40
CA PRO A 238 -3.79 -7.57 3.84
C PRO A 238 -4.35 -6.20 4.20
N SER A 239 -5.34 -6.20 5.08
CA SER A 239 -6.17 -5.05 5.45
C SER A 239 -6.37 -5.00 6.96
N PHE A 240 -6.34 -3.80 7.53
CA PHE A 240 -6.65 -3.58 8.95
C PHE A 240 -8.12 -3.20 9.12
N VAL A 241 -8.90 -4.15 9.62
CA VAL A 241 -10.36 -4.13 9.63
C VAL A 241 -10.87 -3.85 11.02
N LEU A 242 -11.75 -2.85 11.15
CA LEU A 242 -12.61 -2.65 12.31
C LEU A 242 -13.84 -3.54 12.18
N ARG A 243 -13.90 -4.64 12.94
CA ARG A 243 -15.01 -5.59 12.93
C ARG A 243 -16.19 -5.11 13.77
N ALA A 244 -15.88 -4.57 14.94
CA ALA A 244 -16.82 -4.00 15.88
C ALA A 244 -16.11 -2.96 16.76
N VAL A 245 -16.85 -2.27 17.63
CA VAL A 245 -16.25 -1.33 18.59
C VAL A 245 -15.18 -2.04 19.41
N LYS A 246 -13.95 -1.49 19.37
CA LYS A 246 -12.74 -2.02 20.00
C LYS A 246 -12.26 -3.39 19.51
N ASP A 247 -12.81 -3.90 18.41
CA ASP A 247 -12.42 -5.17 17.79
C ASP A 247 -11.84 -4.92 16.40
N VAL A 248 -10.52 -5.06 16.31
CA VAL A 248 -9.74 -4.87 15.08
C VAL A 248 -9.00 -6.14 14.72
N ALA A 249 -8.82 -6.39 13.43
CA ALA A 249 -8.11 -7.56 12.94
C ALA A 249 -7.35 -7.29 11.65
N PHE A 250 -6.26 -8.01 11.44
CA PHE A 250 -5.66 -8.16 10.14
C PHE A 250 -6.41 -9.23 9.34
N GLU A 251 -6.96 -8.84 8.20
CA GLU A 251 -7.67 -9.74 7.29
C GLU A 251 -7.04 -9.64 5.91
N ASP A 252 -6.94 -10.78 5.22
CA ASP A 252 -6.64 -10.79 3.80
C ASP A 252 -7.95 -10.59 3.03
N ARG A 253 -8.17 -9.38 2.52
CA ARG A 253 -9.35 -9.06 1.70
C ARG A 253 -9.05 -9.40 0.24
N ASP A 254 -10.09 -9.43 -0.59
CA ASP A 254 -9.88 -9.53 -2.03
C ASP A 254 -9.16 -8.27 -2.53
N VAL A 255 -8.23 -8.43 -3.46
CA VAL A 255 -7.72 -7.29 -4.23
C VAL A 255 -8.86 -6.75 -5.06
N PRO A 256 -9.30 -5.50 -4.83
CA PRO A 256 -10.47 -5.00 -5.51
C PRO A 256 -10.17 -4.90 -7.02
N PRO A 257 -11.04 -5.39 -7.92
CA PRO A 257 -10.86 -5.24 -9.36
C PRO A 257 -11.23 -3.81 -9.80
N LEU A 258 -10.59 -3.29 -10.86
CA LEU A 258 -11.05 -2.05 -11.49
C LEU A 258 -12.48 -2.28 -12.03
N LYS A 259 -13.43 -1.41 -11.64
CA LYS A 259 -14.85 -1.51 -12.02
C LYS A 259 -15.24 -0.47 -13.05
N ASP A 260 -14.56 0.68 -13.04
CA ASP A 260 -14.79 1.81 -13.94
C ASP A 260 -13.53 2.10 -14.79
N PRO A 261 -13.67 2.54 -16.05
CA PRO A 261 -12.53 2.91 -16.90
C PRO A 261 -11.62 4.02 -16.34
N TRP A 262 -12.10 4.81 -15.38
CA TRP A 262 -11.36 5.85 -14.68
C TRP A 262 -10.81 5.42 -13.32
N ASP A 263 -11.03 4.17 -12.92
CA ASP A 263 -10.45 3.64 -11.68
C ASP A 263 -8.93 3.56 -11.79
N VAL A 264 -8.29 3.69 -10.63
CA VAL A 264 -6.88 3.38 -10.42
C VAL A 264 -6.77 2.50 -9.19
N ARG A 265 -5.88 1.51 -9.23
CA ARG A 265 -5.45 0.77 -8.05
C ARG A 265 -4.16 1.37 -7.55
N VAL A 266 -4.15 1.79 -6.29
CA VAL A 266 -2.99 2.34 -5.60
C VAL A 266 -2.46 1.28 -4.65
N GLN A 267 -1.17 0.96 -4.75
CA GLN A 267 -0.47 0.25 -3.68
C GLN A 267 -0.17 1.26 -2.58
N ILE A 268 -0.84 1.12 -1.43
CA ILE A 268 -0.71 2.05 -0.33
C ILE A 268 0.66 1.87 0.30
N ALA A 269 1.37 2.99 0.48
CA ALA A 269 2.73 2.99 1.00
C ALA A 269 2.85 3.65 2.36
N GLN A 270 2.02 4.67 2.62
CA GLN A 270 1.99 5.40 3.88
C GLN A 270 0.56 5.79 4.20
N THR A 271 0.15 5.62 5.46
CA THR A 271 -1.14 6.08 5.96
C THR A 271 -0.98 6.76 7.31
N GLY A 272 -1.39 8.02 7.41
CA GLY A 272 -1.51 8.73 8.67
C GLY A 272 -2.72 8.25 9.48
N ILE A 273 -2.57 8.19 10.81
CA ILE A 273 -3.70 7.93 11.71
C ILE A 273 -4.35 9.28 12.05
N CYS A 274 -5.68 9.34 11.88
CA CYS A 274 -6.48 10.47 12.31
C CYS A 274 -7.22 10.17 13.62
N GLY A 275 -7.60 11.23 14.34
CA GLY A 275 -8.45 11.10 15.52
C GLY A 275 -9.83 10.48 15.21
N SER A 276 -10.32 10.62 13.99
CA SER A 276 -11.56 9.98 13.51
C SER A 276 -11.45 8.46 13.44
N ASP A 277 -10.32 7.91 12.98
CA ASP A 277 -10.11 6.44 12.95
C ASP A 277 -10.18 5.87 14.37
N VAL A 278 -9.52 6.54 15.33
CA VAL A 278 -9.57 6.17 16.76
C VAL A 278 -10.99 6.35 17.32
N HIS A 279 -11.72 7.37 16.88
CA HIS A 279 -13.09 7.60 17.33
C HIS A 279 -14.03 6.50 16.85
N TYR A 280 -13.92 6.05 15.59
CA TYR A 280 -14.64 4.88 15.10
C TYR A 280 -14.25 3.62 15.85
N TRP A 281 -12.95 3.38 16.07
CA TRP A 281 -12.51 2.24 16.87
C TRP A 281 -13.10 2.24 18.29
N GLN A 282 -13.14 3.40 18.95
CA GLN A 282 -13.62 3.50 20.33
C GLN A 282 -15.14 3.54 20.49
N ARG A 283 -15.88 4.08 19.50
CA ARG A 283 -17.31 4.40 19.65
C ARG A 283 -18.19 3.86 18.52
N GLY A 284 -17.62 3.44 17.41
CA GLY A 284 -18.36 2.90 16.26
C GLY A 284 -19.23 3.93 15.53
N ARG A 285 -19.09 5.24 15.81
CA ARG A 285 -19.85 6.29 15.13
C ARG A 285 -19.19 7.65 15.20
N ILE A 286 -19.41 8.49 14.19
CA ILE A 286 -19.17 9.94 14.22
C ILE A 286 -20.42 10.62 13.68
N GLY A 287 -21.14 11.36 14.53
CA GLY A 287 -22.45 11.89 14.16
C GLY A 287 -23.39 10.76 13.70
N ASP A 288 -23.94 10.92 12.49
CA ASP A 288 -24.87 9.97 11.88
C ASP A 288 -24.17 8.84 11.09
N PHE A 289 -22.84 8.85 11.00
CA PHE A 289 -22.07 7.76 10.36
C PHE A 289 -21.84 6.64 11.37
N ILE A 290 -22.63 5.56 11.28
CA ILE A 290 -22.64 4.46 12.25
C ILE A 290 -22.01 3.21 11.61
N LEU A 291 -21.15 2.53 12.35
CA LEU A 291 -20.57 1.24 11.97
C LEU A 291 -21.64 0.14 12.05
N GLU A 292 -22.18 -0.26 10.91
CA GLU A 292 -23.18 -1.34 10.79
C GLU A 292 -22.57 -2.68 10.31
N SER A 293 -21.38 -2.63 9.70
CA SER A 293 -20.63 -3.78 9.20
C SER A 293 -19.13 -3.56 9.32
N PRO A 294 -18.29 -4.61 9.27
CA PRO A 294 -16.85 -4.45 9.29
C PRO A 294 -16.34 -3.57 8.15
N ILE A 295 -15.43 -2.64 8.46
CA ILE A 295 -14.78 -1.77 7.46
C ILE A 295 -13.27 -1.77 7.63
N VAL A 296 -12.53 -1.57 6.55
CA VAL A 296 -11.11 -1.21 6.60
C VAL A 296 -10.98 0.23 7.11
N LEU A 297 -9.99 0.51 7.97
CA LEU A 297 -9.72 1.85 8.50
C LEU A 297 -8.75 2.66 7.62
N GLY A 298 -8.50 3.93 7.94
CA GLY A 298 -7.52 4.79 7.27
C GLY A 298 -8.08 5.59 6.08
N HIS A 299 -7.62 6.83 5.97
CA HIS A 299 -8.00 7.76 4.90
C HIS A 299 -6.95 8.84 4.58
N GLU A 300 -5.88 8.95 5.36
CA GLU A 300 -4.79 9.90 5.12
C GLU A 300 -3.61 9.21 4.41
N SER A 301 -3.77 8.87 3.13
CA SER A 301 -2.82 7.95 2.46
C SER A 301 -2.12 8.49 1.23
N SER A 302 -0.93 7.93 0.99
CA SER A 302 -0.22 8.01 -0.27
C SER A 302 0.24 6.63 -0.71
N GLY A 303 0.57 6.51 -1.99
CA GLY A 303 1.01 5.26 -2.55
C GLY A 303 1.57 5.39 -3.95
N VAL A 304 1.73 4.25 -4.58
CA VAL A 304 2.21 4.12 -5.95
C VAL A 304 1.10 3.52 -6.81
N ILE A 305 0.83 4.11 -7.98
CA ILE A 305 -0.13 3.55 -8.92
C ILE A 305 0.33 2.15 -9.34
N ALA A 306 -0.49 1.15 -9.03
CA ALA A 306 -0.25 -0.25 -9.38
C ALA A 306 -0.96 -0.63 -10.69
N GLU A 307 -2.18 -0.10 -10.92
CA GLU A 307 -2.96 -0.35 -12.12
C GLU A 307 -3.78 0.90 -12.48
N VAL A 308 -4.03 1.12 -13.78
CA VAL A 308 -4.87 2.21 -14.28
C VAL A 308 -5.95 1.67 -15.21
N GLY A 309 -7.15 2.24 -15.12
CA GLY A 309 -8.25 1.96 -16.02
C GLY A 309 -7.99 2.46 -17.44
N SER A 310 -8.73 1.89 -18.39
CA SER A 310 -8.52 2.12 -19.83
C SER A 310 -8.74 3.56 -20.31
N ALA A 311 -9.49 4.37 -19.54
CA ALA A 311 -9.74 5.78 -19.87
C ALA A 311 -8.75 6.75 -19.19
N VAL A 312 -7.96 6.28 -18.21
CA VAL A 312 -7.01 7.10 -17.46
C VAL A 312 -5.83 7.49 -18.36
N LYS A 313 -5.57 8.80 -18.48
CA LYS A 313 -4.49 9.35 -19.32
C LYS A 313 -3.50 10.22 -18.54
N ASN A 314 -3.90 10.69 -17.36
CA ASN A 314 -3.16 11.63 -16.53
C ASN A 314 -2.28 10.96 -15.47
N LEU A 315 -2.42 9.64 -15.27
CA LEU A 315 -1.66 8.84 -14.31
C LEU A 315 -1.05 7.62 -15.01
N LYS A 316 0.07 7.13 -14.48
CA LYS A 316 0.76 5.92 -14.99
C LYS A 316 1.20 5.02 -13.84
N VAL A 317 1.29 3.72 -14.12
CA VAL A 317 1.86 2.73 -13.19
C VAL A 317 3.27 3.17 -12.74
N GLY A 318 3.57 2.99 -11.45
CA GLY A 318 4.82 3.41 -10.82
C GLY A 318 4.85 4.88 -10.36
N GLN A 319 3.80 5.66 -10.63
CA GLN A 319 3.73 7.06 -10.20
C GLN A 319 3.32 7.18 -8.73
N LYS A 320 4.03 8.04 -7.98
CA LYS A 320 3.66 8.37 -6.60
C LYS A 320 2.47 9.33 -6.59
N VAL A 321 1.49 9.06 -5.74
CA VAL A 321 0.29 9.88 -5.58
C VAL A 321 -0.09 10.05 -4.12
N ALA A 322 -0.65 11.21 -3.79
CA ALA A 322 -1.49 11.40 -2.61
C ALA A 322 -2.94 11.06 -2.97
N VAL A 323 -3.63 10.36 -2.07
CA VAL A 323 -5.01 9.92 -2.30
C VAL A 323 -5.97 10.89 -1.61
N GLU A 324 -6.91 11.43 -2.38
CA GLU A 324 -8.07 12.12 -1.84
C GLU A 324 -9.18 11.09 -1.53
N PRO A 325 -9.49 10.84 -0.25
CA PRO A 325 -10.32 9.70 0.15
C PRO A 325 -11.82 9.87 -0.16
N GLY A 326 -12.27 11.07 -0.53
CA GLY A 326 -13.68 11.39 -0.75
C GLY A 326 -14.04 11.55 -2.22
N VAL A 327 -14.66 10.54 -2.82
CA VAL A 327 -15.17 10.59 -4.20
C VAL A 327 -16.66 10.98 -4.18
N PRO A 328 -17.03 12.16 -4.70
CA PRO A 328 -18.42 12.62 -4.75
C PRO A 328 -19.14 12.06 -5.99
N CYS A 329 -20.46 12.26 -6.07
CA CYS A 329 -21.24 11.80 -7.23
C CYS A 329 -21.01 12.60 -8.53
N ARG A 330 -20.36 13.77 -8.44
CA ARG A 330 -20.05 14.70 -9.54
C ARG A 330 -21.25 15.36 -10.23
N HIS A 331 -22.50 14.99 -9.91
CA HIS A 331 -23.69 15.49 -10.61
C HIS A 331 -24.65 16.32 -9.76
N CYS A 332 -24.55 16.31 -8.42
CA CYS A 332 -25.41 17.14 -7.58
C CYS A 332 -24.97 18.62 -7.57
N ASP A 333 -25.82 19.51 -7.06
CA ASP A 333 -25.55 20.95 -7.08
C ASP A 333 -24.35 21.34 -6.20
N TYR A 334 -24.06 20.58 -5.15
CA TYR A 334 -22.83 20.74 -4.37
C TYR A 334 -21.58 20.44 -5.21
N CYS A 335 -21.61 19.39 -6.02
CA CYS A 335 -20.51 19.07 -6.93
C CYS A 335 -20.32 20.16 -7.98
N ARG A 336 -21.42 20.57 -8.64
CA ARG A 336 -21.40 21.59 -9.70
C ARG A 336 -20.94 22.96 -9.20
N SER A 337 -21.23 23.30 -7.94
CA SER A 337 -20.78 24.54 -7.31
C SER A 337 -19.35 24.48 -6.75
N GLY A 338 -18.67 23.33 -6.85
CA GLY A 338 -17.31 23.14 -6.32
C GLY A 338 -17.25 22.88 -4.81
N SER A 339 -18.39 22.63 -4.16
CA SER A 339 -18.51 22.25 -2.74
C SER A 339 -18.78 20.76 -2.59
N TYR A 340 -18.07 19.91 -3.34
CA TYR A 340 -18.36 18.48 -3.41
C TYR A 340 -18.22 17.76 -2.06
N ASN A 341 -17.53 18.35 -1.08
CA ASN A 341 -17.47 17.82 0.28
C ASN A 341 -18.82 17.75 0.99
N LEU A 342 -19.83 18.45 0.46
CA LEU A 342 -21.21 18.42 0.92
C LEU A 342 -22.08 17.46 0.09
N CYS A 343 -21.51 16.72 -0.85
CA CYS A 343 -22.26 15.76 -1.66
C CYS A 343 -22.83 14.65 -0.74
N PRO A 344 -24.16 14.42 -0.76
CA PRO A 344 -24.79 13.41 0.10
C PRO A 344 -24.40 11.98 -0.29
N ASP A 345 -24.03 11.76 -1.55
CA ASP A 345 -23.65 10.46 -2.11
C ASP A 345 -22.13 10.29 -2.17
N THR A 346 -21.37 11.01 -1.31
CA THR A 346 -19.91 10.89 -1.27
C THR A 346 -19.52 9.54 -0.70
N VAL A 347 -18.69 8.80 -1.44
CA VAL A 347 -17.95 7.64 -0.91
C VAL A 347 -16.67 8.16 -0.28
N PHE A 348 -16.51 8.00 1.03
CA PHE A 348 -15.35 8.50 1.77
C PHE A 348 -14.64 7.35 2.50
N ALA A 349 -13.35 7.16 2.24
CA ALA A 349 -12.55 6.09 2.83
C ALA A 349 -12.65 6.09 4.37
N ALA A 350 -12.84 4.91 4.96
CA ALA A 350 -13.01 4.72 6.41
C ALA A 350 -14.18 5.49 7.06
N THR A 351 -15.16 5.94 6.28
CA THR A 351 -16.47 6.40 6.78
C THR A 351 -17.50 5.33 6.46
N PRO A 352 -18.13 4.69 7.47
CA PRO A 352 -19.13 3.65 7.24
C PRO A 352 -20.20 4.07 6.23
N PRO A 353 -20.59 3.19 5.29
CA PRO A 353 -20.21 1.77 5.18
C PRO A 353 -18.97 1.51 4.31
N HIS A 354 -18.17 2.52 3.99
CA HIS A 354 -17.10 2.41 2.99
C HIS A 354 -15.74 2.05 3.59
N ASP A 355 -15.07 1.08 2.98
CA ASP A 355 -13.71 0.66 3.33
C ASP A 355 -12.68 1.80 3.17
N GLY A 356 -11.72 1.81 4.08
CA GLY A 356 -10.57 2.70 4.12
C GLY A 356 -9.34 2.21 3.36
N THR A 357 -8.23 2.90 3.58
CA THR A 357 -6.96 2.75 2.86
C THR A 357 -5.87 2.00 3.65
N LEU A 358 -6.09 1.56 4.90
CA LEU A 358 -5.16 0.68 5.62
C LEU A 358 -5.24 -0.76 5.08
N SER A 359 -4.90 -0.90 3.80
CA SER A 359 -4.79 -2.15 3.06
C SER A 359 -3.55 -2.11 2.15
N LYS A 360 -3.13 -3.26 1.59
CA LYS A 360 -2.04 -3.29 0.59
C LYS A 360 -2.43 -2.51 -0.68
N TYR A 361 -3.64 -2.75 -1.19
CA TYR A 361 -4.20 -2.12 -2.36
C TYR A 361 -5.54 -1.44 -2.05
N TYR A 362 -5.72 -0.25 -2.62
CA TYR A 362 -6.96 0.50 -2.57
C TYR A 362 -7.36 0.93 -3.98
N ILE A 363 -8.65 0.87 -4.30
CA ILE A 363 -9.18 1.41 -5.56
C ILE A 363 -9.88 2.73 -5.31
N THR A 364 -9.58 3.69 -6.17
CA THR A 364 -10.27 4.98 -6.23
C THR A 364 -10.28 5.48 -7.67
N GLN A 365 -10.80 6.69 -7.88
CA GLN A 365 -10.90 7.32 -9.18
C GLN A 365 -9.68 8.20 -9.47
N ALA A 366 -9.23 8.21 -10.73
CA ALA A 366 -8.00 8.88 -11.16
C ALA A 366 -7.95 10.39 -10.87
N ASP A 367 -9.09 11.08 -10.85
CA ASP A 367 -9.22 12.51 -10.53
C ASP A 367 -9.06 12.81 -9.02
N PHE A 368 -9.11 11.79 -8.17
CA PHE A 368 -8.87 11.87 -6.72
C PHE A 368 -7.50 11.30 -6.32
N CYS A 369 -6.61 11.10 -7.29
CA CYS A 369 -5.21 10.73 -7.08
C CYS A 369 -4.31 11.86 -7.60
N TYR A 370 -3.64 12.55 -6.69
CA TYR A 370 -2.81 13.72 -7.01
C TYR A 370 -1.34 13.30 -7.13
N PRO A 371 -0.72 13.44 -8.30
CA PRO A 371 0.71 13.24 -8.45
C PRO A 371 1.50 14.09 -7.47
N ILE A 372 2.41 13.47 -6.72
CA ILE A 372 3.38 14.21 -5.91
C ILE A 372 4.71 14.32 -6.67
N PRO A 373 5.41 15.47 -6.61
CA PRO A 373 6.72 15.65 -7.23
C PRO A 373 7.77 14.64 -6.76
N TYR A 374 8.80 14.39 -7.58
CA TYR A 374 9.81 13.37 -7.30
C TYR A 374 10.56 13.58 -5.97
N HIS A 375 10.72 14.85 -5.56
CA HIS A 375 11.43 15.24 -4.34
C HIS A 375 10.56 15.15 -3.08
N MET A 376 9.24 14.94 -3.23
CA MET A 376 8.37 14.57 -2.12
C MET A 376 8.39 13.05 -1.92
N ASP A 377 8.54 12.64 -0.67
CA ASP A 377 8.37 11.23 -0.30
C ASP A 377 6.92 10.88 0.01
N LEU A 378 6.67 9.60 0.29
CA LEU A 378 5.32 9.09 0.51
C LEU A 378 4.80 9.47 1.91
N GLU A 379 5.66 9.76 2.89
CA GLU A 379 5.18 10.27 4.18
C GLU A 379 4.62 11.69 4.00
N GLU A 380 5.32 12.54 3.25
CA GLU A 380 4.84 13.85 2.84
C GLU A 380 3.55 13.74 2.00
N GLY A 381 3.47 12.74 1.13
CA GLY A 381 2.25 12.44 0.38
C GLY A 381 1.05 12.11 1.28
N ALA A 382 1.24 11.33 2.35
CA ALA A 382 0.18 10.98 3.29
C ALA A 382 -0.30 12.20 4.08
N MET A 383 0.62 13.16 4.33
CA MET A 383 0.32 14.43 4.97
C MET A 383 -0.44 15.43 4.08
N VAL A 384 -0.66 15.14 2.79
CA VAL A 384 -1.47 16.00 1.92
C VAL A 384 -2.92 16.11 2.41
N GLU A 385 -3.51 15.01 2.89
CA GLU A 385 -4.89 14.99 3.41
C GLU A 385 -5.07 15.99 4.58
N PRO A 386 -4.29 15.90 5.68
CA PRO A 386 -4.49 16.81 6.80
C PRO A 386 -4.09 18.25 6.47
N VAL A 387 -3.17 18.47 5.53
CA VAL A 387 -2.87 19.83 5.02
C VAL A 387 -4.05 20.37 4.20
N ALA A 388 -4.73 19.53 3.40
CA ALA A 388 -5.91 19.92 2.65
C ALA A 388 -7.08 20.29 3.59
N VAL A 389 -7.22 19.61 4.73
CA VAL A 389 -8.17 20.02 5.79
C VAL A 389 -7.84 21.42 6.29
N ALA A 390 -6.58 21.72 6.60
CA ALA A 390 -6.16 23.05 7.01
C ALA A 390 -6.35 24.12 5.90
N ALA A 391 -6.13 23.76 4.64
CA ALA A 391 -6.41 24.61 3.49
C ALA A 391 -7.91 24.92 3.37
N GLN A 392 -8.79 23.94 3.62
CA GLN A 392 -10.24 24.16 3.65
C GLN A 392 -10.65 25.08 4.80
N ILE A 393 -10.13 24.84 6.01
CA ILE A 393 -10.46 25.64 7.20
C ILE A 393 -10.09 27.11 6.96
N THR A 394 -8.89 27.36 6.42
CA THR A 394 -8.43 28.72 6.11
C THR A 394 -9.17 29.34 4.92
N LYS A 395 -9.57 28.54 3.91
CA LYS A 395 -10.44 28.97 2.80
C LYS A 395 -11.82 29.40 3.30
N VAL A 396 -12.46 28.61 4.17
CA VAL A 396 -13.76 28.93 4.78
C VAL A 396 -13.65 30.13 5.72
N GLY A 397 -12.55 30.23 6.47
CA GLY A 397 -12.21 31.38 7.30
C GLY A 397 -11.83 32.62 6.52
N ASN A 398 -11.70 32.50 5.18
CA ASN A 398 -11.32 33.58 4.29
C ASN A 398 -10.05 34.30 4.77
N VAL A 399 -9.05 33.50 5.16
CA VAL A 399 -7.74 33.98 5.62
C VAL A 399 -7.01 34.65 4.46
N ARG A 400 -6.52 35.87 4.71
CA ARG A 400 -5.92 36.76 3.73
C ARG A 400 -4.60 37.35 4.25
N PRO A 401 -3.75 37.87 3.35
CA PRO A 401 -2.56 38.61 3.74
C PRO A 401 -2.87 39.72 4.75
N ASN A 402 -1.93 39.96 5.66
CA ASN A 402 -1.98 41.03 6.66
C ASN A 402 -3.06 40.89 7.75
N GLN A 403 -3.75 39.75 7.86
CA GLN A 403 -4.69 39.47 8.95
C GLN A 403 -4.00 38.90 10.20
N THR A 404 -4.65 39.08 11.36
CA THR A 404 -4.32 38.36 12.59
C THR A 404 -5.25 37.16 12.75
N VAL A 405 -4.66 35.97 12.88
CA VAL A 405 -5.36 34.70 13.03
C VAL A 405 -5.05 34.10 14.41
N VAL A 406 -6.08 33.64 15.11
CA VAL A 406 -5.91 32.85 16.35
C VAL A 406 -6.42 31.45 16.09
N VAL A 407 -5.63 30.45 16.47
CA VAL A 407 -5.96 29.03 16.32
C VAL A 407 -6.08 28.40 17.71
N PHE A 408 -7.26 27.89 18.04
CA PHE A 408 -7.46 27.06 19.23
C PHE A 408 -7.12 25.62 18.90
N GLY A 409 -6.20 25.05 19.67
CA GLY A 409 -5.61 23.74 19.47
C GLY A 409 -4.25 23.81 18.79
N CYS A 410 -3.25 23.17 19.41
CA CYS A 410 -1.93 22.89 18.85
C CYS A 410 -1.74 21.37 18.64
N GLY A 411 -2.83 20.64 18.36
CA GLY A 411 -2.78 19.30 17.77
C GLY A 411 -2.50 19.38 16.25
N PRO A 412 -2.49 18.23 15.54
CA PRO A 412 -2.10 18.17 14.13
C PRO A 412 -2.83 19.18 13.22
N ILE A 413 -4.17 19.22 13.28
CA ILE A 413 -4.99 20.14 12.47
C ILE A 413 -4.73 21.60 12.86
N GLY A 414 -4.59 21.89 14.15
CA GLY A 414 -4.32 23.25 14.63
C GLY A 414 -2.95 23.76 14.17
N LEU A 415 -1.90 22.94 14.30
CA LEU A 415 -0.55 23.25 13.81
C LEU A 415 -0.54 23.49 12.30
N LEU A 416 -1.28 22.68 11.54
CA LEU A 416 -1.41 22.85 10.09
C LEU A 416 -2.20 24.11 9.73
N CYS A 417 -3.27 24.44 10.47
CA CYS A 417 -4.00 25.71 10.28
C CYS A 417 -3.10 26.91 10.52
N GLN A 418 -2.21 26.85 11.52
CA GLN A 418 -1.22 27.89 11.78
C GLN A 418 -0.25 28.02 10.59
N ALA A 419 0.33 26.90 10.13
CA ALA A 419 1.27 26.89 9.01
C ALA A 419 0.66 27.36 7.69
N VAL A 420 -0.55 26.91 7.34
CA VAL A 420 -1.27 27.38 6.14
C VAL A 420 -1.61 28.87 6.25
N SER A 421 -2.02 29.36 7.43
CA SER A 421 -2.26 30.79 7.65
C SER A 421 -1.00 31.62 7.42
N LYS A 422 0.17 31.16 7.88
CA LYS A 422 1.46 31.80 7.59
C LYS A 422 1.80 31.75 6.11
N ALA A 423 1.55 30.63 5.43
CA ALA A 423 1.78 30.48 3.99
C ALA A 423 0.90 31.44 3.16
N TYR A 424 -0.27 31.83 3.69
CA TYR A 424 -1.16 32.86 3.12
C TYR A 424 -0.82 34.29 3.56
N ALA A 425 0.37 34.49 4.15
CA ALA A 425 0.89 35.78 4.58
C ALA A 425 0.04 36.48 5.66
N ALA A 426 -0.61 35.71 6.55
CA ALA A 426 -1.16 36.27 7.77
C ALA A 426 -0.07 37.03 8.55
N LYS A 427 -0.40 38.25 9.00
CA LYS A 427 0.51 39.13 9.73
C LYS A 427 0.97 38.50 11.03
N LYS A 428 0.03 37.88 11.75
CA LYS A 428 0.24 37.31 13.07
C LYS A 428 -0.64 36.08 13.24
N VAL A 429 -0.04 34.97 13.64
CA VAL A 429 -0.71 33.70 13.93
C VAL A 429 -0.43 33.31 15.38
N ILE A 430 -1.47 33.11 16.17
CA ILE A 430 -1.36 32.79 17.60
C ILE A 430 -1.95 31.40 17.85
N GLY A 431 -1.16 30.51 18.44
CA GLY A 431 -1.62 29.19 18.89
C GLY A 431 -2.07 29.20 20.35
N ILE A 432 -3.18 28.51 20.64
CA ILE A 432 -3.71 28.36 22.00
C ILE A 432 -3.87 26.87 22.30
N ASP A 433 -3.29 26.38 23.39
CA ASP A 433 -3.41 24.99 23.82
C ASP A 433 -3.23 24.91 25.34
N ILE A 434 -3.74 23.83 25.94
CA ILE A 434 -3.61 23.55 27.38
C ILE A 434 -2.28 22.85 27.70
N SER A 435 -1.56 22.37 26.69
CA SER A 435 -0.26 21.72 26.81
C SER A 435 0.87 22.69 26.49
N GLN A 436 1.76 22.91 27.47
CA GLN A 436 2.95 23.75 27.25
C GLN A 436 3.87 23.14 26.19
N SER A 437 4.05 21.82 26.18
CA SER A 437 4.92 21.15 25.21
C SER A 437 4.43 21.31 23.76
N ARG A 438 3.11 21.29 23.54
CA ARG A 438 2.52 21.58 22.23
C ARG A 438 2.65 23.05 21.83
N LEU A 439 2.57 23.98 22.78
CA LEU A 439 2.81 25.39 22.52
C LEU A 439 4.27 25.64 22.13
N ASP A 440 5.22 25.03 22.84
CA ASP A 440 6.64 25.14 22.51
C ASP A 440 6.91 24.62 21.09
N PHE A 441 6.30 23.48 20.73
CA PHE A 441 6.37 22.97 19.37
C PHE A 441 5.72 23.92 18.35
N ALA A 442 4.52 24.44 18.62
CA ALA A 442 3.83 25.39 17.74
C ALA A 442 4.67 26.64 17.45
N GLN A 443 5.35 27.18 18.47
CA GLN A 443 6.27 28.30 18.33
C GLN A 443 7.48 27.95 17.45
N SER A 444 8.01 26.73 17.57
CA SER A 444 9.10 26.23 16.72
C SER A 444 8.67 25.92 15.28
N PHE A 445 7.38 25.65 15.07
CA PHE A 445 6.82 25.23 13.79
C PHE A 445 6.34 26.41 12.94
N GLY A 446 5.80 27.47 13.56
CA GLY A 446 5.40 28.67 12.81
C GLY A 446 4.49 29.68 13.50
N ALA A 447 4.06 29.45 14.75
CA ALA A 447 3.27 30.44 15.49
C ALA A 447 4.11 31.70 15.80
N ASP A 448 3.55 32.89 15.60
CA ASP A 448 4.17 34.15 16.02
C ASP A 448 4.02 34.41 17.52
N GLY A 449 3.08 33.73 18.16
CA GLY A 449 2.89 33.75 19.60
C GLY A 449 2.04 32.59 20.10
N VAL A 450 2.21 32.25 21.37
CA VAL A 450 1.48 31.15 22.00
C VAL A 450 0.88 31.52 23.35
N PHE A 451 -0.26 30.91 23.68
CA PHE A 451 -0.98 31.16 24.92
C PHE A 451 -1.39 29.86 25.61
N LEU A 452 -0.92 29.70 26.84
CA LEU A 452 -1.40 28.70 27.78
C LEU A 452 -2.54 29.30 28.62
N PRO A 453 -3.79 28.87 28.45
CA PRO A 453 -4.91 29.39 29.24
C PRO A 453 -4.74 29.05 30.73
N PRO A 454 -4.98 30.01 31.64
CA PRO A 454 -5.01 29.71 33.07
C PRO A 454 -6.19 28.77 33.40
N ALA A 455 -6.01 27.94 34.43
CA ALA A 455 -7.07 27.09 34.95
C ALA A 455 -8.26 27.94 35.43
N ARG A 456 -9.48 27.46 35.20
CA ARG A 456 -10.69 28.10 35.68
C ARG A 456 -10.72 28.08 37.22
N PRO A 457 -10.85 29.22 37.90
CA PRO A 457 -10.99 29.24 39.35
C PRO A 457 -12.26 28.53 39.82
N GLU A 458 -12.21 27.93 41.00
CA GLU A 458 -13.38 27.30 41.62
C GLU A 458 -14.50 28.33 41.85
N GLY A 459 -15.75 27.93 41.60
CA GLY A 459 -16.93 28.80 41.76
C GLY A 459 -17.17 29.84 40.66
N VAL A 460 -16.31 29.94 39.64
CA VAL A 460 -16.53 30.84 38.49
C VAL A 460 -17.19 30.06 37.35
N GLU A 461 -18.30 30.56 36.80
CA GLU A 461 -18.99 29.91 35.68
C GLU A 461 -18.12 29.82 34.42
N GLU A 462 -18.27 28.75 33.63
CA GLU A 462 -17.44 28.51 32.44
C GLU A 462 -17.59 29.61 31.38
N THR A 463 -18.81 30.13 31.20
CA THR A 463 -19.11 31.22 30.26
C THR A 463 -18.42 32.52 30.67
N GLU A 464 -18.51 32.88 31.95
CA GLU A 464 -17.82 34.04 32.53
C GLU A 464 -16.30 33.89 32.39
N TRP A 465 -15.79 32.69 32.65
CA TRP A 465 -14.36 32.41 32.53
C TRP A 465 -13.88 32.53 31.08
N SER A 466 -14.61 31.99 30.12
CA SER A 466 -14.27 32.05 28.70
C SER A 466 -14.18 33.49 28.19
N GLU A 467 -15.06 34.37 28.65
CA GLU A 467 -14.98 35.81 28.34
C GLU A 467 -13.73 36.47 28.96
N LYS A 468 -13.40 36.14 30.21
CA LYS A 468 -12.16 36.61 30.87
C LYS A 468 -10.91 36.14 30.13
N VAL A 469 -10.86 34.86 29.73
CA VAL A 469 -9.74 34.31 28.96
C VAL A 469 -9.58 35.03 27.62
N ALA A 470 -10.68 35.32 26.92
CA ALA A 470 -10.63 36.11 25.69
C ALA A 470 -10.00 37.49 25.90
N LYS A 471 -10.31 38.17 27.02
CA LYS A 471 -9.68 39.44 27.39
C LYS A 471 -8.19 39.29 27.65
N LEU A 472 -7.78 38.27 28.42
CA LEU A 472 -6.35 38.00 28.69
C LEU A 472 -5.55 37.79 27.40
N ILE A 473 -6.12 37.09 26.41
CA ILE A 473 -5.47 36.88 25.11
C ILE A 473 -5.33 38.22 24.37
N LYS A 474 -6.37 39.06 24.35
CA LYS A 474 -6.30 40.38 23.69
C LYS A 474 -5.24 41.27 24.32
N ASP A 475 -5.18 41.32 25.65
CA ASP A 475 -4.23 42.12 26.39
C ASP A 475 -2.80 41.63 26.17
N LYS A 476 -2.54 40.31 26.28
CA LYS A 476 -1.20 39.72 26.10
C LYS A 476 -0.61 40.02 24.73
N PHE A 477 -1.43 40.00 23.67
CA PHE A 477 -0.96 40.14 22.29
C PHE A 477 -1.26 41.50 21.66
N ASN A 478 -1.79 42.45 22.43
CA ASN A 478 -2.20 43.79 21.99
C ASN A 478 -3.15 43.74 20.79
N LEU A 479 -4.22 42.93 20.88
CA LEU A 479 -5.15 42.68 19.76
C LEU A 479 -6.27 43.72 19.63
N GLY A 480 -6.37 44.68 20.55
CA GLY A 480 -7.47 45.64 20.59
C GLY A 480 -8.83 44.93 20.65
N GLU A 481 -9.64 45.10 19.61
CA GLU A 481 -10.98 44.49 19.53
C GLU A 481 -10.97 42.95 19.39
N GLY A 482 -9.86 42.35 18.92
CA GLY A 482 -9.71 40.92 18.64
C GLY A 482 -9.01 40.60 17.31
N PRO A 483 -8.75 39.32 17.01
CA PRO A 483 -8.21 38.87 15.72
C PRO A 483 -9.27 38.98 14.61
N ASP A 484 -8.81 39.00 13.35
CA ASP A 484 -9.66 38.98 12.16
C ASP A 484 -10.37 37.64 11.99
N VAL A 485 -9.63 36.56 12.25
CA VAL A 485 -10.11 35.18 12.07
C VAL A 485 -9.75 34.34 13.29
N VAL A 486 -10.72 33.58 13.79
CA VAL A 486 -10.52 32.51 14.78
C VAL A 486 -10.78 31.17 14.11
N LEU A 487 -9.82 30.24 14.21
CA LEU A 487 -9.95 28.86 13.76
C LEU A 487 -9.98 27.95 14.99
N GLU A 488 -11.11 27.28 15.23
CA GLU A 488 -11.32 26.43 16.40
C GLU A 488 -11.13 24.96 16.01
N ALA A 489 -10.03 24.34 16.44
CA ALA A 489 -9.62 22.98 16.10
C ALA A 489 -9.59 22.02 17.31
N THR A 490 -10.25 22.37 18.42
CA THR A 490 -10.33 21.51 19.63
C THR A 490 -11.70 20.83 19.80
N GLY A 491 -12.79 21.51 19.42
CA GLY A 491 -14.16 21.09 19.75
C GLY A 491 -14.55 21.30 21.22
N ALA A 492 -13.68 21.88 22.05
CA ALA A 492 -13.96 22.11 23.46
C ALA A 492 -14.89 23.32 23.65
N GLN A 493 -15.95 23.16 24.44
CA GLN A 493 -16.95 24.21 24.70
C GLN A 493 -16.30 25.53 25.18
N SER A 494 -15.31 25.46 26.08
CA SER A 494 -14.58 26.64 26.56
C SER A 494 -13.80 27.36 25.45
N CYS A 495 -13.21 26.62 24.50
CA CYS A 495 -12.52 27.20 23.35
C CYS A 495 -13.51 27.86 22.38
N ILE A 496 -14.67 27.22 22.17
CA ILE A 496 -15.76 27.77 21.35
C ILE A 496 -16.23 29.10 21.94
N GLN A 497 -16.57 29.11 23.23
CA GLN A 497 -17.01 30.31 23.94
C GLN A 497 -15.94 31.41 23.88
N THR A 498 -14.70 31.08 24.25
CA THR A 498 -13.57 32.03 24.23
C THR A 498 -13.37 32.61 22.83
N GLY A 499 -13.42 31.78 21.79
CA GLY A 499 -13.26 32.20 20.40
C GLY A 499 -14.30 33.22 19.95
N ILE A 500 -15.56 33.05 20.35
CA ILE A 500 -16.63 34.02 20.03
C ILE A 500 -16.41 35.37 20.73
N HIS A 501 -16.02 35.38 22.01
CA HIS A 501 -15.69 36.63 22.72
C HIS A 501 -14.40 37.27 22.21
N LEU A 502 -13.47 36.46 21.71
CA LEU A 502 -12.17 36.88 21.21
C LEU A 502 -12.28 37.58 19.85
N THR A 503 -12.98 36.98 18.89
CA THR A 503 -13.09 37.44 17.49
C THR A 503 -13.54 38.90 17.41
N LYS A 504 -12.86 39.75 16.62
CA LYS A 504 -13.23 41.16 16.46
C LYS A 504 -14.65 41.32 15.87
N LYS A 505 -15.27 42.50 16.04
CA LYS A 505 -16.56 42.80 15.38
C LYS A 505 -16.44 42.68 13.86
N GLY A 506 -17.40 42.03 13.21
CA GLY A 506 -17.36 41.70 11.77
C GLY A 506 -16.31 40.65 11.40
N GLY A 507 -15.65 40.01 12.38
CA GLY A 507 -14.65 38.97 12.16
C GLY A 507 -15.26 37.61 11.84
N THR A 508 -14.39 36.65 11.50
CA THR A 508 -14.80 35.28 11.15
C THR A 508 -14.38 34.29 12.21
N TYR A 509 -15.30 33.41 12.60
CA TYR A 509 -15.05 32.26 13.46
C TYR A 509 -15.34 30.97 12.68
N VAL A 510 -14.39 30.03 12.67
CA VAL A 510 -14.53 28.73 12.02
C VAL A 510 -14.47 27.61 13.03
N GLN A 511 -15.55 26.82 13.13
CA GLN A 511 -15.60 25.57 13.86
C GLN A 511 -15.07 24.43 12.98
N ALA A 512 -13.95 23.82 13.35
CA ALA A 512 -13.39 22.64 12.69
C ALA A 512 -13.24 21.44 13.64
N GLY A 513 -12.90 21.71 14.91
CA GLY A 513 -12.80 20.67 15.93
C GLY A 513 -14.16 20.03 16.20
N MET A 514 -14.18 18.71 16.39
CA MET A 514 -15.39 17.96 16.74
C MET A 514 -15.37 17.61 18.23
N GLY A 515 -16.37 18.06 18.97
CA GLY A 515 -16.48 17.87 20.42
C GLY A 515 -17.78 17.18 20.83
N LYS A 516 -18.44 17.72 21.86
CA LYS A 516 -19.80 17.28 22.22
C LYS A 516 -20.78 17.68 21.11
N GLU A 517 -21.84 16.88 20.94
CA GLU A 517 -22.90 17.15 19.95
C GLU A 517 -23.56 18.52 20.20
N ASN A 518 -23.73 18.91 21.46
CA ASN A 518 -24.30 20.18 21.86
C ASN A 518 -23.43 20.87 22.90
N VAL A 519 -23.35 22.20 22.81
CA VAL A 519 -22.58 23.07 23.70
C VAL A 519 -23.36 24.33 24.06
N VAL A 520 -23.01 24.96 25.17
CA VAL A 520 -23.49 26.31 25.52
C VAL A 520 -22.77 27.33 24.64
N PHE A 521 -23.51 28.03 23.79
CA PHE A 521 -23.00 28.96 22.79
C PHE A 521 -23.38 30.42 23.12
N PRO A 522 -22.44 31.39 23.12
CA PRO A 522 -22.71 32.78 23.45
C PRO A 522 -23.37 33.53 22.27
N ILE A 523 -24.62 33.16 21.96
CA ILE A 523 -25.34 33.61 20.77
C ILE A 523 -25.55 35.12 20.72
N THR A 524 -25.86 35.75 21.86
CA THR A 524 -26.03 37.21 21.92
C THR A 524 -24.74 37.92 21.55
N THR A 525 -23.59 37.46 22.06
CA THR A 525 -22.27 38.01 21.73
C THR A 525 -21.97 37.88 20.24
N ALA A 526 -22.26 36.72 19.65
CA ALA A 526 -22.10 36.51 18.22
C ALA A 526 -22.94 37.48 17.38
N CYS A 527 -24.21 37.67 17.74
CA CYS A 527 -25.12 38.56 17.03
C CYS A 527 -24.73 40.04 17.15
N ILE A 528 -24.46 40.54 18.35
CA ILE A 528 -24.14 41.97 18.56
C ILE A 528 -22.78 42.38 18.00
N ARG A 529 -21.88 41.41 17.77
CA ARG A 529 -20.57 41.62 17.13
C ARG A 529 -20.61 41.39 15.62
N ASP A 530 -21.76 41.03 15.05
CA ASP A 530 -21.94 40.74 13.62
C ASP A 530 -20.91 39.72 13.10
N LEU A 531 -20.76 38.60 13.82
CA LEU A 531 -19.75 37.59 13.47
C LEU A 531 -20.19 36.74 12.28
N THR A 532 -19.25 36.47 11.38
CA THR A 532 -19.40 35.37 10.41
C THR A 532 -18.98 34.07 11.06
N ILE A 533 -19.93 33.17 11.32
CA ILE A 533 -19.67 31.87 11.93
C ILE A 533 -19.84 30.77 10.89
N ARG A 534 -18.84 29.91 10.74
CA ARG A 534 -18.82 28.84 9.74
C ARG A 534 -18.39 27.52 10.36
N GLY A 535 -19.02 26.43 9.96
CA GLY A 535 -18.44 25.09 10.11
C GLY A 535 -17.49 24.77 8.95
N SER A 536 -16.51 23.90 9.20
CA SER A 536 -15.67 23.31 8.16
C SER A 536 -15.68 21.80 8.28
N ILE A 537 -15.94 21.10 7.16
CA ILE A 537 -15.90 19.65 7.07
C ILE A 537 -15.02 19.24 5.89
N ARG A 538 -14.04 18.37 6.16
CA ARG A 538 -13.10 17.81 5.17
C ARG A 538 -12.43 18.91 4.33
N TYR A 539 -12.59 18.87 3.00
CA TYR A 539 -12.02 19.80 2.02
C TYR A 539 -12.79 19.82 0.72
N SER A 540 -12.75 20.96 0.02
CA SER A 540 -13.44 21.20 -1.26
C SER A 540 -12.45 21.46 -2.40
N THR A 541 -12.97 21.76 -3.60
CA THR A 541 -12.18 22.02 -4.81
C THR A 541 -10.99 22.95 -4.55
N GLY A 542 -9.82 22.50 -4.99
CA GLY A 542 -8.56 23.23 -4.92
C GLY A 542 -7.74 22.99 -3.65
N CYS A 543 -8.29 22.37 -2.60
CA CYS A 543 -7.56 22.19 -1.34
C CYS A 543 -6.41 21.18 -1.46
N TYR A 544 -6.61 20.06 -2.16
CA TYR A 544 -5.57 19.06 -2.39
C TYR A 544 -4.39 19.57 -3.24
N PRO A 545 -4.61 20.22 -4.39
CA PRO A 545 -3.53 20.86 -5.14
C PRO A 545 -2.75 21.88 -4.30
N VAL A 546 -3.44 22.72 -3.54
CA VAL A 546 -2.79 23.68 -2.62
C VAL A 546 -1.94 22.95 -1.57
N ALA A 547 -2.45 21.86 -1.00
CA ALA A 547 -1.71 21.08 -0.01
C ALA A 547 -0.43 20.47 -0.61
N VAL A 548 -0.52 19.88 -1.81
CA VAL A 548 0.66 19.39 -2.55
C VAL A 548 1.66 20.52 -2.79
N ASP A 549 1.22 21.68 -3.28
CA ASP A 549 2.10 22.82 -3.57
C ASP A 549 2.78 23.39 -2.31
N LEU A 550 2.06 23.47 -1.19
CA LEU A 550 2.59 23.97 0.08
C LEU A 550 3.68 23.05 0.66
N ILE A 551 3.51 21.74 0.54
CA ILE A 551 4.50 20.76 0.97
C ILE A 551 5.68 20.76 -0.03
N ALA A 552 5.39 20.63 -1.33
CA ALA A 552 6.40 20.55 -2.39
C ALA A 552 7.33 21.77 -2.43
N SER A 553 6.81 22.97 -2.14
CA SER A 553 7.59 24.20 -2.10
C SER A 553 8.38 24.41 -0.79
N GLY A 554 8.22 23.51 0.19
CA GLY A 554 8.85 23.62 1.51
C GLY A 554 8.25 24.73 2.39
N LYS A 555 7.09 25.30 2.00
CA LYS A 555 6.38 26.28 2.84
C LYS A 555 5.82 25.65 4.11
N ILE A 556 5.53 24.35 4.08
CA ILE A 556 5.14 23.56 5.24
C ILE A 556 6.02 22.31 5.32
N ASP A 557 6.85 22.23 6.35
CA ASP A 557 7.71 21.08 6.64
C ASP A 557 6.94 20.04 7.47
N VAL A 558 6.09 19.27 6.80
CA VAL A 558 5.18 18.30 7.44
C VAL A 558 5.90 17.17 8.18
N LYS A 559 7.16 16.88 7.83
CA LYS A 559 7.96 15.83 8.48
C LYS A 559 8.16 16.08 9.97
N LYS A 560 8.23 17.36 10.38
CA LYS A 560 8.33 17.74 11.80
C LYS A 560 7.11 17.34 12.63
N LEU A 561 5.96 17.09 11.99
CA LEU A 561 4.74 16.64 12.67
C LEU A 561 4.72 15.12 12.90
N ILE A 562 5.52 14.36 12.15
CA ILE A 562 5.54 12.89 12.21
C ILE A 562 6.42 12.45 13.38
N THR A 563 5.78 12.16 14.51
CA THR A 563 6.47 11.79 15.76
C THR A 563 6.76 10.30 15.84
N ASN A 564 5.95 9.46 15.19
CA ASN A 564 6.06 8.01 15.28
C ASN A 564 5.77 7.34 13.95
N ARG A 565 6.47 6.24 13.70
CA ARG A 565 6.35 5.39 12.52
C ARG A 565 6.18 3.95 12.97
N PHE A 566 5.23 3.24 12.37
CA PHE A 566 4.93 1.85 12.65
C PHE A 566 4.86 1.05 11.35
N THR A 567 5.15 -0.25 11.40
CA THR A 567 4.86 -1.13 10.25
C THR A 567 3.36 -1.44 10.22
N PHE A 568 2.89 -1.99 9.11
CA PHE A 568 1.50 -2.43 8.96
C PHE A 568 1.08 -3.38 10.08
N GLU A 569 1.92 -4.35 10.46
CA GLU A 569 1.63 -5.33 11.51
C GLU A 569 1.52 -4.71 12.91
N GLN A 570 2.06 -3.50 13.10
CA GLN A 570 1.99 -2.77 14.37
C GLN A 570 0.85 -1.74 14.40
N THR A 571 -0.07 -1.79 13.44
CA THR A 571 -1.18 -0.82 13.33
C THR A 571 -1.99 -0.74 14.63
N GLU A 572 -2.29 -1.85 15.29
CA GLU A 572 -3.04 -1.83 16.56
C GLU A 572 -2.29 -1.08 17.68
N GLU A 573 -0.97 -1.29 17.80
CA GLU A 573 -0.12 -0.56 18.75
C GLU A 573 -0.10 0.95 18.45
N ALA A 574 -0.07 1.29 17.16
CA ALA A 574 -0.12 2.67 16.68
C ALA A 574 -1.45 3.36 17.06
N PHE A 575 -2.58 2.66 16.91
CA PHE A 575 -3.90 3.14 17.33
C PHE A 575 -3.98 3.34 18.85
N GLU A 576 -3.44 2.40 19.62
CA GLU A 576 -3.38 2.52 21.08
C GLU A 576 -2.52 3.72 21.52
N LEU A 577 -1.41 3.97 20.83
CA LEU A 577 -0.58 5.16 21.10
C LEU A 577 -1.35 6.46 20.85
N VAL A 578 -2.06 6.58 19.73
CA VAL A 578 -2.87 7.78 19.42
C VAL A 578 -4.00 7.93 20.45
N ARG A 579 -4.65 6.83 20.85
CA ARG A 579 -5.72 6.81 21.85
C ARG A 579 -5.27 7.33 23.22
N GLN A 580 -4.02 7.10 23.62
CA GLN A 580 -3.46 7.60 24.87
C GLN A 580 -3.38 9.14 24.91
N GLY A 581 -3.38 9.81 23.76
CA GLY A 581 -3.41 11.26 23.67
C GLY A 581 -2.22 11.97 24.33
N LYS A 582 -1.07 11.29 24.44
CA LYS A 582 0.14 11.85 25.05
C LYS A 582 0.57 13.12 24.30
N GLU A 583 0.99 14.14 25.05
CA GLU A 583 1.31 15.44 24.47
C GLU A 583 2.45 15.39 23.44
N SER A 584 3.39 14.46 23.62
CA SER A 584 4.54 14.21 22.74
C SER A 584 4.19 13.55 21.40
N VAL A 585 2.95 13.12 21.20
CA VAL A 585 2.48 12.47 19.97
C VAL A 585 1.66 13.48 19.18
N ILE A 586 2.09 13.73 17.93
CA ILE A 586 1.41 14.65 17.01
C ILE A 586 0.79 13.84 15.88
N LYS A 587 1.60 13.37 14.93
CA LYS A 587 1.16 12.49 13.85
C LYS A 587 1.88 11.15 13.92
N VAL A 588 1.09 10.09 13.82
CA VAL A 588 1.56 8.71 13.68
C VAL A 588 1.31 8.26 12.25
N VAL A 589 2.33 7.70 11.61
CA VAL A 589 2.25 7.16 10.25
C VAL A 589 2.51 5.66 10.28
N ILE A 590 1.72 4.92 9.51
CA ILE A 590 1.84 3.49 9.30
C ILE A 590 2.41 3.27 7.90
N HIS A 591 3.51 2.52 7.82
CA HIS A 591 4.03 2.02 6.56
C HIS A 591 3.07 0.98 5.99
N GLY A 592 2.72 1.13 4.71
CA GLY A 592 1.88 0.18 3.99
C GLY A 592 2.48 -1.22 3.98
N TYR A 593 1.62 -2.22 3.81
CA TYR A 593 2.03 -3.62 3.82
C TYR A 593 3.12 -3.88 2.76
N GLN A 594 4.22 -4.49 3.18
CA GLN A 594 5.25 -4.98 2.29
C GLN A 594 5.26 -6.50 2.34
N ASP A 595 5.29 -7.14 1.16
CA ASP A 595 5.53 -8.57 1.10
C ASP A 595 6.88 -8.85 1.78
N LYS A 596 6.90 -9.74 2.77
CA LYS A 596 8.11 -10.05 3.54
C LYS A 596 9.21 -10.54 2.59
N GLN A 597 10.24 -9.71 2.41
CA GLN A 597 11.39 -9.95 1.51
C GLN A 597 12.28 -11.12 1.93
#